data_AF-A0A0C2ISS3-F1
#
_entry.id   AF-A0A0C2ISS3-F1
#
_cell.length_a   1.000
_cell.length_b   1.000
_cell.length_c   1.000
_cell.angle_alpha   90.00
_cell.angle_beta   90.00
_cell.angle_gamma   90.00
#
_symmetry.space_group_name_H-M   'P 1'
#
loop_
_entity.id
_entity.type
_entity.pdbx_description
1 polymer ?
#
loop_
_entity_poly.entity_id
_entity_poly.type
_entity_poly.pdbx_seq_one_letter_code
_entity_poly.pdbx_strand_id
1 'polypeptide(L)'
;MQEAASKCVVWPDVSKETFGRFAMFLYTGDYNGVEKLPSLTEKSKDGMCSTTRNAKDRGTTTTSQTGRFMTECPDPLCSHDDVAWPDNRTLNILMVHAHMYVLADYHHIESLKAAALRKLHRLLVWYTVTEDSLEQIVCLVQFTYENTLPCKRDSLRSMVSEYCASALIRFRVVPEVESLMRRLPDFAADMFQKLKLH
;
A
#
# COMPACT_ATOMS: atom_id res chain seq x y z
N MET A 1 29.27 15.49 9.38
CA MET A 1 27.99 14.82 9.72
C MET A 1 28.08 14.37 11.17
N GLN A 2 27.07 14.65 12.01
CA GLN A 2 27.04 14.13 13.39
C GLN A 2 26.61 12.65 13.44
N GLU A 3 25.73 12.21 12.54
CA GLU A 3 25.23 10.83 12.46
C GLU A 3 26.33 9.79 12.27
N ALA A 4 27.31 10.09 11.42
CA ALA A 4 28.50 9.25 11.21
C ALA A 4 29.37 9.09 12.47
N ALA A 5 29.28 10.03 13.42
CA ALA A 5 29.98 9.97 14.70
C ALA A 5 29.12 9.34 15.82
N SER A 6 27.81 9.59 15.83
CA SER A 6 26.87 8.98 16.79
C SER A 6 26.57 7.51 16.49
N LYS A 7 26.75 7.08 15.23
CA LYS A 7 26.31 5.77 14.70
C LYS A 7 24.80 5.53 14.89
N CYS A 8 24.03 6.60 14.95
CA CYS A 8 22.59 6.59 15.21
C CYS A 8 21.91 7.63 14.32
N VAL A 9 20.83 7.20 13.66
CA VAL A 9 19.95 8.02 12.81
C VAL A 9 18.55 7.93 13.40
N VAL A 10 17.83 9.05 13.48
CA VAL A 10 16.50 9.12 14.09
C VAL A 10 15.48 9.43 12.99
N TRP A 11 14.50 8.54 12.82
CA TRP A 11 13.39 8.72 11.88
C TRP A 11 12.09 8.92 12.66
N PRO A 12 11.67 10.18 12.95
CA PRO A 12 10.48 10.43 13.76
C PRO A 12 9.18 10.01 13.04
N ASP A 13 9.16 10.15 11.71
CA ASP A 13 7.97 9.92 10.87
C ASP A 13 7.84 8.47 10.36
N VAL A 14 8.79 7.59 10.70
CA VAL A 14 8.80 6.18 10.27
C VAL A 14 8.36 5.28 11.41
N SER A 15 7.18 4.68 11.28
CA SER A 15 6.66 3.74 12.28
C SER A 15 7.61 2.54 12.49
N LYS A 16 7.57 1.92 13.68
CA LYS A 16 8.36 0.71 13.97
C LYS A 16 8.12 -0.43 12.97
N GLU A 17 6.89 -0.55 12.46
CA GLU A 17 6.57 -1.57 11.45
C GLU A 17 7.10 -1.19 10.07
N THR A 18 6.95 0.09 9.66
CA THR A 18 7.55 0.61 8.43
C THR A 18 9.06 0.39 8.42
N PHE A 19 9.73 0.66 9.55
CA PHE A 19 11.16 0.40 9.72
C PHE A 19 11.49 -1.10 9.65
N GLY A 20 10.73 -1.97 10.31
CA GLY A 20 10.93 -3.43 10.25
C GLY A 20 10.79 -3.98 8.82
N ARG A 21 9.82 -3.46 8.06
CA ARG A 21 9.62 -3.78 6.64
C ARG A 21 10.76 -3.24 5.77
N PHE A 22 11.21 -2.01 6.01
CA PHE A 22 12.36 -1.42 5.32
C PHE A 22 13.64 -2.24 5.54
N ALA A 23 13.94 -2.59 6.79
CA ALA A 23 15.09 -3.44 7.14
C ALA A 23 14.99 -4.82 6.47
N MET A 24 13.80 -5.45 6.48
CA MET A 24 13.56 -6.73 5.82
C MET A 24 13.83 -6.65 4.31
N PHE A 25 13.46 -5.55 3.63
CA PHE A 25 13.82 -5.34 2.23
C PHE A 25 15.34 -5.28 2.01
N LEU A 26 16.06 -4.53 2.85
CA LEU A 26 17.52 -4.41 2.73
C LEU A 26 18.25 -5.76 2.86
N TYR A 27 17.72 -6.69 3.64
CA TYR A 27 18.33 -8.02 3.85
C TYR A 27 17.80 -9.13 2.93
N THR A 28 16.62 -8.98 2.31
CA THR A 28 15.97 -10.08 1.55
C THR A 28 15.51 -9.73 0.13
N GLY A 29 15.41 -8.44 -0.21
CA GLY A 29 14.84 -7.98 -1.48
C GLY A 29 13.30 -7.90 -1.53
N ASP A 30 12.59 -8.26 -0.46
CA ASP A 30 11.15 -7.99 -0.30
C ASP A 30 10.83 -7.59 1.15
N TYR A 31 9.64 -7.03 1.37
CA TYR A 31 9.05 -6.68 2.66
C TYR A 31 7.59 -7.13 2.81
N ASN A 32 7.05 -7.85 1.81
CA ASN A 32 6.07 -8.90 2.10
C ASN A 32 6.74 -9.84 3.10
N GLY A 33 6.17 -9.97 4.30
CA GLY A 33 6.85 -10.66 5.39
C GLY A 33 7.02 -12.15 5.10
N VAL A 34 8.23 -12.67 5.28
CA VAL A 34 8.38 -14.09 5.59
C VAL A 34 7.61 -14.34 6.90
N GLU A 35 6.82 -15.40 6.94
CA GLU A 35 6.11 -15.79 8.16
C GLU A 35 7.06 -15.91 9.36
N LYS A 36 6.55 -15.58 10.56
CA LYS A 36 7.07 -16.10 11.84
C LYS A 36 8.59 -15.91 12.03
N LEU A 37 9.07 -14.66 12.13
CA LEU A 37 10.33 -14.46 12.87
C LEU A 37 10.12 -15.00 14.30
N PRO A 38 10.96 -15.91 14.82
CA PRO A 38 10.61 -16.66 16.02
C PRO A 38 10.39 -15.77 17.24
N SER A 39 9.34 -16.07 18.01
CA SER A 39 9.18 -15.55 19.36
C SER A 39 10.40 -15.95 20.20
N LEU A 40 11.19 -14.96 20.64
CA LEU A 40 12.30 -15.15 21.58
C LEU A 40 11.77 -15.38 23.00
N THR A 41 11.08 -16.50 23.16
CA THR A 41 10.52 -17.04 24.41
C THR A 41 10.95 -18.50 24.50
N GLU A 42 11.89 -18.80 25.39
CA GLU A 42 12.46 -20.14 25.48
C GLU A 42 11.51 -21.18 26.07
N LYS A 43 11.41 -22.36 25.42
CA LYS A 43 10.84 -23.62 25.94
C LYS A 43 9.31 -23.58 26.18
N SER A 44 8.57 -24.69 26.14
CA SER A 44 8.94 -26.11 26.04
C SER A 44 8.10 -26.87 25.00
N LYS A 45 8.26 -28.20 24.94
CA LYS A 45 7.71 -29.13 23.94
C LYS A 45 6.30 -29.65 24.30
N ASP A 46 5.53 -30.08 23.29
CA ASP A 46 5.10 -31.49 23.05
C ASP A 46 3.87 -31.57 22.10
N GLY A 47 3.64 -32.72 21.43
CA GLY A 47 2.37 -33.05 20.74
C GLY A 47 2.41 -33.28 19.21
N MET A 48 1.55 -34.16 18.68
CA MET A 48 1.61 -34.73 17.31
C MET A 48 0.22 -35.29 16.88
N CYS A 49 -0.33 -35.08 15.67
CA CYS A 49 0.01 -34.15 14.57
C CYS A 49 -1.25 -33.41 14.02
N SER A 50 -2.07 -33.84 13.03
CA SER A 50 -2.11 -35.02 12.13
C SER A 50 -2.79 -34.69 10.78
N THR A 51 -2.56 -35.52 9.74
CA THR A 51 -2.98 -35.31 8.34
C THR A 51 -4.50 -35.40 8.08
N THR A 52 -5.04 -34.54 7.21
CA THR A 52 -5.77 -34.96 5.98
C THR A 52 -5.98 -33.78 5.01
N ARG A 53 -6.23 -34.09 3.74
CA ARG A 53 -6.57 -33.12 2.67
C ARG A 53 -8.08 -33.12 2.43
N ASN A 54 -8.64 -32.01 1.97
CA ASN A 54 -9.58 -32.01 0.84
C ASN A 54 -9.80 -30.58 0.30
N ALA A 55 -10.11 -30.48 -1.00
CA ALA A 55 -10.45 -29.23 -1.66
C ALA A 55 -11.82 -29.36 -2.33
N LYS A 56 -12.65 -28.30 -2.29
CA LYS A 56 -13.66 -28.07 -3.33
C LYS A 56 -14.32 -26.67 -3.31
N ASP A 57 -14.23 -26.05 -4.49
CA ASP A 57 -15.34 -25.44 -5.24
C ASP A 57 -16.00 -24.10 -4.85
N ARG A 58 -16.53 -23.43 -5.89
CA ARG A 58 -17.38 -22.21 -5.92
C ARG A 58 -16.69 -20.91 -5.44
N GLY A 59 -16.60 -19.84 -6.24
CA GLY A 59 -16.94 -19.66 -7.65
C GLY A 59 -18.29 -18.97 -7.91
N THR A 60 -18.25 -17.65 -8.08
CA THR A 60 -19.27 -16.83 -8.77
C THR A 60 -18.61 -15.60 -9.38
N THR A 61 -18.60 -15.50 -10.70
CA THR A 61 -18.15 -14.30 -11.42
C THR A 61 -19.16 -13.16 -11.24
N THR A 62 -18.71 -11.93 -11.01
CA THR A 62 -19.54 -10.73 -11.14
C THR A 62 -18.70 -9.60 -11.73
N THR A 63 -18.78 -9.46 -13.06
CA THR A 63 -18.02 -8.45 -13.81
C THR A 63 -18.64 -7.07 -13.64
N SER A 64 -18.14 -6.29 -12.70
CA SER A 64 -18.43 -4.85 -12.59
C SER A 64 -17.50 -4.03 -13.51
N GLN A 65 -17.98 -2.88 -13.99
CA GLN A 65 -17.31 -2.10 -15.04
C GLN A 65 -16.22 -1.18 -14.46
N THR A 66 -14.94 -1.50 -14.71
CA THR A 66 -13.78 -0.71 -14.27
C THR A 66 -12.62 -0.85 -15.27
N GLY A 67 -12.74 -0.19 -16.42
CA GLY A 67 -11.74 -0.29 -17.49
C GLY A 67 -10.36 0.26 -17.12
N ARG A 68 -9.31 -0.28 -17.74
CA ARG A 68 -7.95 0.27 -17.89
C ARG A 68 -7.06 0.35 -16.63
N PHE A 69 -7.56 0.71 -15.45
CA PHE A 69 -6.78 0.60 -14.21
C PHE A 69 -6.64 -0.87 -13.76
N MET A 70 -7.68 -1.68 -13.96
CA MET A 70 -7.74 -3.07 -13.49
C MET A 70 -7.19 -4.13 -14.47
N THR A 71 -6.62 -3.73 -15.62
CA THR A 71 -6.14 -4.66 -16.66
C THR A 71 -4.76 -5.27 -16.34
N GLU A 72 -4.73 -6.01 -15.23
CA GLU A 72 -3.68 -6.90 -14.74
C GLU A 72 -2.34 -6.26 -14.31
N CYS A 73 -1.71 -6.85 -13.31
CA CYS A 73 -0.41 -6.42 -12.78
C CYS A 73 0.68 -7.28 -13.46
N PRO A 74 1.59 -6.73 -14.30
CA PRO A 74 2.44 -7.55 -15.19
C PRO A 74 3.55 -8.40 -14.55
N ASP A 75 3.51 -8.65 -13.23
CA ASP A 75 4.60 -9.30 -12.49
C ASP A 75 4.19 -10.68 -11.91
N PRO A 76 4.54 -11.79 -12.58
CA PRO A 76 4.32 -13.14 -12.05
C PRO A 76 5.26 -13.53 -10.89
N LEU A 77 6.28 -12.73 -10.57
CA LEU A 77 7.14 -12.95 -9.38
C LEU A 77 6.52 -12.41 -8.08
N CYS A 78 5.44 -11.63 -8.20
CA CYS A 78 4.78 -11.01 -7.06
C CYS A 78 3.93 -12.04 -6.30
N SER A 79 4.56 -12.82 -5.41
CA SER A 79 3.84 -13.71 -4.49
C SER A 79 2.92 -12.89 -3.58
N HIS A 80 1.65 -13.30 -3.56
CA HIS A 80 0.53 -12.54 -3.00
C HIS A 80 -0.51 -13.45 -2.33
N ASP A 81 -0.39 -14.77 -2.52
CA ASP A 81 -1.41 -15.75 -2.14
C ASP A 81 -1.10 -16.39 -0.76
N ASP A 82 0.17 -16.37 -0.34
CA ASP A 82 0.63 -16.90 0.96
C ASP A 82 0.76 -15.83 2.06
N VAL A 83 0.69 -14.54 1.73
CA VAL A 83 0.89 -13.46 2.72
C VAL A 83 -0.41 -13.21 3.49
N ALA A 84 -0.57 -13.94 4.60
CA ALA A 84 -1.58 -13.67 5.60
C ALA A 84 -1.30 -12.32 6.30
N TRP A 85 -1.70 -11.22 5.66
CA TRP A 85 -1.68 -9.89 6.27
C TRP A 85 -2.56 -9.88 7.54
N PRO A 86 -2.08 -9.33 8.67
CA PRO A 86 -2.90 -9.24 9.88
C PRO A 86 -4.16 -8.42 9.60
N ASP A 87 -5.29 -8.84 10.17
CA ASP A 87 -6.63 -8.38 9.77
C ASP A 87 -6.73 -6.86 9.59
N ASN A 88 -7.41 -6.47 8.49
CA ASN A 88 -7.65 -5.11 7.95
C ASN A 88 -7.98 -4.02 8.99
N ARG A 89 -8.48 -4.39 10.18
CA ARG A 89 -8.75 -3.47 11.29
C ARG A 89 -7.50 -2.92 11.99
N THR A 90 -6.35 -3.57 11.82
CA THR A 90 -5.14 -3.29 12.64
C THR A 90 -4.08 -2.49 11.88
N LEU A 91 -4.08 -2.56 10.55
CA LEU A 91 -3.03 -2.00 9.71
C LEU A 91 -3.60 -1.48 8.39
N ASN A 92 -3.49 -0.17 8.14
CA ASN A 92 -3.77 0.38 6.81
C ASN A 92 -2.62 0.01 5.86
N ILE A 93 -2.77 -1.13 5.18
CA ILE A 93 -1.76 -1.68 4.27
C ILE A 93 -1.44 -0.74 3.10
N LEU A 94 -2.41 0.05 2.63
CA LEU A 94 -2.18 1.05 1.58
C LEU A 94 -1.16 2.11 2.04
N MET A 95 -1.32 2.59 3.28
CA MET A 95 -0.37 3.51 3.91
C MET A 95 1.02 2.89 4.07
N VAL A 96 1.13 1.61 4.42
CA VAL A 96 2.43 0.93 4.54
C VAL A 96 3.19 0.98 3.21
N HIS A 97 2.55 0.65 2.09
CA HIS A 97 3.23 0.74 0.79
C HIS A 97 3.53 2.19 0.37
N ALA A 98 2.67 3.16 0.71
CA ALA A 98 2.95 4.57 0.46
C ALA A 98 4.17 5.08 1.26
N HIS A 99 4.28 4.76 2.55
CA HIS A 99 5.46 5.08 3.36
C HIS A 99 6.72 4.43 2.79
N MET A 100 6.64 3.16 2.37
CA MET A 100 7.78 2.46 1.76
C MET A 100 8.21 3.07 0.42
N TYR A 101 7.29 3.66 -0.36
CA TYR A 101 7.64 4.43 -1.57
C TYR A 101 8.37 5.74 -1.21
N VAL A 102 7.83 6.52 -0.28
CA VAL A 102 8.43 7.80 0.16
C VAL A 102 9.81 7.59 0.78
N LEU A 103 9.95 6.60 1.66
CA LEU A 103 11.20 6.24 2.32
C LEU A 103 12.25 5.73 1.30
N ALA A 104 11.80 5.02 0.25
CA ALA A 104 12.67 4.59 -0.83
C ALA A 104 13.12 5.75 -1.73
N ASP A 105 12.23 6.70 -2.03
CA ASP A 105 12.58 7.90 -2.81
C ASP A 105 13.58 8.77 -2.05
N TYR A 106 13.35 9.00 -0.75
CA TYR A 106 14.23 9.75 0.15
C TYR A 106 15.64 9.12 0.25
N HIS A 107 15.74 7.80 0.30
CA HIS A 107 17.02 7.08 0.33
C HIS A 107 17.55 6.68 -1.07
N HIS A 108 16.86 7.07 -2.14
CA HIS A 108 17.18 6.75 -3.55
C HIS A 108 17.30 5.23 -3.84
N ILE A 109 16.53 4.40 -3.13
CA ILE A 109 16.49 2.94 -3.28
C ILE A 109 15.43 2.58 -4.33
N GLU A 110 15.74 2.80 -5.60
CA GLU A 110 14.78 2.67 -6.72
C GLU A 110 14.14 1.27 -6.81
N SER A 111 14.85 0.21 -6.43
CA SER A 111 14.29 -1.15 -6.35
C SER A 111 13.17 -1.28 -5.31
N LEU A 112 13.30 -0.64 -4.15
CA LEU A 112 12.25 -0.59 -3.14
C LEU A 112 11.10 0.30 -3.59
N LYS A 113 11.39 1.45 -4.21
CA LYS A 113 10.40 2.39 -4.74
C LYS A 113 9.50 1.72 -5.79
N ALA A 114 10.11 0.99 -6.72
CA ALA A 114 9.41 0.17 -7.71
C ALA A 114 8.68 -1.03 -7.08
N ALA A 115 9.21 -1.67 -6.04
CA ALA A 115 8.50 -2.72 -5.31
C ALA A 115 7.25 -2.18 -4.60
N ALA A 116 7.37 -1.02 -3.95
CA ALA A 116 6.29 -0.36 -3.21
C ALA A 116 5.16 0.13 -4.13
N LEU A 117 5.51 0.80 -5.23
CA LEU A 117 4.53 1.24 -6.23
C LEU A 117 3.73 0.06 -6.79
N ARG A 118 4.40 -1.04 -7.18
CA ARG A 118 3.74 -2.22 -7.76
C ARG A 118 2.84 -2.96 -6.76
N LYS A 119 3.26 -3.08 -5.50
CA LYS A 119 2.45 -3.71 -4.44
C LYS A 119 1.21 -2.87 -4.10
N LEU A 120 1.36 -1.55 -3.99
CA LEU A 120 0.23 -0.63 -3.80
C LEU A 120 -0.74 -0.65 -5.00
N HIS A 121 -0.22 -0.62 -6.23
CA HIS A 121 -1.04 -0.75 -7.44
C HIS A 121 -1.90 -2.01 -7.39
N ARG A 122 -1.29 -3.17 -7.09
CA ARG A 122 -2.00 -4.46 -7.03
C ARG A 122 -3.09 -4.47 -5.95
N LEU A 123 -2.88 -3.84 -4.79
CA LEU A 123 -3.93 -3.69 -3.79
C LEU A 123 -5.07 -2.79 -4.29
N LEU A 124 -4.76 -1.61 -4.82
CA LEU A 124 -5.75 -0.66 -5.33
C LEU A 124 -6.60 -1.26 -6.48
N VAL A 125 -6.03 -2.13 -7.31
CA VAL A 125 -6.77 -2.84 -8.39
C VAL A 125 -7.91 -3.72 -7.84
N TRP A 126 -7.78 -4.26 -6.63
CA TRP A 126 -8.82 -5.10 -6.00
C TRP A 126 -9.57 -4.37 -4.87
N TYR A 127 -9.13 -3.18 -4.46
CA TYR A 127 -9.73 -2.43 -3.37
C TYR A 127 -11.02 -1.73 -3.82
N THR A 128 -12.16 -2.18 -3.29
CA THR A 128 -13.45 -1.50 -3.45
C THR A 128 -13.70 -0.60 -2.24
N VAL A 129 -13.88 0.71 -2.48
CA VAL A 129 -14.17 1.67 -1.41
C VAL A 129 -15.59 1.48 -0.89
N THR A 130 -15.72 1.29 0.43
CA THR A 130 -16.99 1.38 1.16
C THR A 130 -17.01 2.64 2.02
N GLU A 131 -18.14 2.96 2.64
CA GLU A 131 -18.23 4.08 3.59
C GLU A 131 -17.29 3.87 4.79
N ASP A 132 -17.26 2.66 5.36
CA ASP A 132 -16.32 2.28 6.44
C ASP A 132 -14.85 2.34 6.03
N SER A 133 -14.54 2.14 4.74
CA SER A 133 -13.17 2.06 4.22
C SER A 133 -12.67 3.37 3.59
N LEU A 134 -13.52 4.40 3.53
CA LEU A 134 -13.23 5.67 2.87
C LEU A 134 -12.07 6.42 3.54
N GLU A 135 -11.99 6.37 4.88
CA GLU A 135 -10.91 6.97 5.66
C GLU A 135 -9.53 6.46 5.20
N GLN A 136 -9.41 5.16 4.88
CA GLN A 136 -8.13 4.58 4.45
C GLN A 136 -7.60 5.22 3.15
N ILE A 137 -8.50 5.56 2.22
CA ILE A 137 -8.17 6.27 0.97
C ILE A 137 -7.91 7.75 1.23
N VAL A 138 -8.69 8.39 2.11
CA VAL A 138 -8.49 9.79 2.52
C VAL A 138 -7.10 9.98 3.15
N CYS A 139 -6.65 9.06 4.02
CA CYS A 139 -5.28 9.04 4.55
C CYS A 139 -4.23 8.80 3.45
N LEU A 140 -4.46 7.84 2.55
CA LEU A 140 -3.53 7.53 1.45
C LEU A 140 -3.27 8.76 0.57
N VAL A 141 -4.32 9.51 0.23
CA VAL A 141 -4.22 10.74 -0.58
C VAL A 141 -3.47 11.83 0.18
N GLN A 142 -3.82 12.10 1.44
CA GLN A 142 -3.16 13.11 2.28
C GLN A 142 -1.66 12.82 2.37
N PHE A 143 -1.30 11.63 2.85
CA PHE A 143 0.10 11.22 2.98
C PHE A 143 0.85 11.31 1.64
N THR A 144 0.25 10.83 0.54
CA THR A 144 0.86 10.91 -0.79
C THR A 144 1.18 12.35 -1.18
N TYR A 145 0.22 13.26 -1.10
CA TYR A 145 0.38 14.63 -1.59
C TYR A 145 1.18 15.54 -0.66
N GLU A 146 1.25 15.22 0.63
CA GLU A 146 2.08 15.90 1.63
C GLU A 146 3.55 15.45 1.58
N ASN A 147 3.83 14.19 1.19
CA ASN A 147 5.17 13.59 1.22
C ASN A 147 5.80 13.34 -0.17
N THR A 148 5.21 13.86 -1.25
CA THR A 148 5.80 13.80 -2.61
C THR A 148 5.78 15.17 -3.28
N LEU A 149 6.85 15.47 -4.04
CA LEU A 149 6.96 16.74 -4.75
C LEU A 149 5.83 16.92 -5.80
N PRO A 150 5.37 18.15 -6.06
CA PRO A 150 4.35 18.46 -7.08
C PRO A 150 4.89 18.35 -8.50
N CYS A 151 5.28 17.13 -8.88
CA CYS A 151 5.84 16.78 -10.18
C CYS A 151 4.86 15.91 -10.96
N LYS A 152 4.54 16.28 -12.21
CA LYS A 152 3.69 15.49 -13.13
C LYS A 152 4.27 14.13 -13.54
N ARG A 153 5.43 13.74 -12.99
CA ARG A 153 6.10 12.46 -13.19
C ARG A 153 6.22 11.63 -11.90
N ASP A 154 5.72 12.10 -10.76
CA ASP A 154 5.68 11.23 -9.59
C ASP A 154 4.65 10.10 -9.80
N SER A 155 5.15 8.88 -9.68
CA SER A 155 4.38 7.68 -10.00
C SER A 155 3.31 7.38 -8.94
N LEU A 156 3.55 7.73 -7.66
CA LEU A 156 2.60 7.53 -6.58
C LEU A 156 1.41 8.50 -6.72
N ARG A 157 1.66 9.80 -6.92
CA ARG A 157 0.63 10.81 -7.22
C ARG A 157 -0.20 10.43 -8.45
N SER A 158 0.45 10.02 -9.54
CA SER A 158 -0.25 9.61 -10.77
C SER A 158 -1.14 8.38 -10.56
N MET A 159 -0.67 7.38 -9.83
CA MET A 159 -1.42 6.16 -9.53
C MET A 159 -2.58 6.41 -8.55
N VAL A 160 -2.34 7.15 -7.47
CA VAL A 160 -3.36 7.45 -6.45
C VAL A 160 -4.46 8.36 -7.02
N SER A 161 -4.13 9.37 -7.82
CA SER A 161 -5.12 10.22 -8.50
C SER A 161 -5.91 9.47 -9.57
N GLU A 162 -5.30 8.54 -10.31
CA GLU A 162 -5.99 7.71 -11.31
C GLU A 162 -6.95 6.71 -10.65
N TYR A 163 -6.52 6.06 -9.56
CA TYR A 163 -7.42 5.23 -8.74
C TYR A 163 -8.59 6.05 -8.21
N CYS A 164 -8.33 7.20 -7.55
CA CYS A 164 -9.36 8.05 -6.98
C CYS A 164 -10.34 8.59 -8.02
N ALA A 165 -9.87 8.88 -9.25
CA ALA A 165 -10.71 9.29 -10.37
C ALA A 165 -11.76 8.22 -10.74
N SER A 166 -11.48 6.93 -10.54
CA SER A 166 -12.46 5.86 -10.72
C SER A 166 -13.31 5.62 -9.45
N ALA A 167 -12.67 5.59 -8.28
CA ALA A 167 -13.28 5.13 -7.03
C ALA A 167 -14.13 6.20 -6.32
N LEU A 168 -13.66 7.45 -6.25
CA LEU A 168 -14.27 8.49 -5.41
C LEU A 168 -15.43 9.25 -6.05
N ILE A 169 -15.75 9.01 -7.34
CA ILE A 169 -16.91 9.64 -8.02
C ILE A 169 -18.20 9.44 -7.21
N ARG A 170 -18.39 8.24 -6.66
CA ARG A 170 -19.59 7.86 -5.88
C ARG A 170 -19.67 8.57 -4.53
N PHE A 171 -18.53 8.99 -3.99
CA PHE A 171 -18.39 9.63 -2.67
C PHE A 171 -18.21 11.16 -2.76
N ARG A 172 -18.38 11.77 -3.94
CA ARG A 172 -18.15 13.22 -4.19
C ARG A 172 -18.97 14.19 -3.32
N VAL A 173 -20.02 13.71 -2.66
CA VAL A 173 -20.91 14.49 -1.78
C VAL A 173 -20.62 14.26 -0.29
N VAL A 174 -19.67 13.38 0.03
CA VAL A 174 -19.28 13.05 1.40
C VAL A 174 -18.36 14.17 1.94
N PRO A 175 -18.65 14.80 3.10
CA PRO A 175 -17.91 15.96 3.60
C PRO A 175 -16.40 15.76 3.70
N GLU A 176 -15.96 14.55 4.03
CA GLU A 176 -14.57 14.14 4.15
C GLU A 176 -13.84 14.22 2.80
N VAL A 177 -14.50 13.81 1.72
CA VAL A 177 -13.99 13.89 0.34
C VAL A 177 -14.02 15.33 -0.16
N GLU A 178 -15.07 16.10 0.14
CA GLU A 178 -15.12 17.52 -0.23
C GLU A 178 -14.02 18.33 0.50
N SER A 179 -13.80 18.06 1.79
CA SER A 179 -12.70 18.60 2.60
C SER A 179 -11.33 18.25 2.02
N LEU A 180 -11.14 17.01 1.57
CA LEU A 180 -9.92 16.55 0.90
C LEU A 180 -9.64 17.34 -0.39
N MET A 181 -10.64 17.48 -1.27
CA MET A 181 -10.51 18.24 -2.53
C MET A 181 -10.17 19.71 -2.31
N ARG A 182 -10.76 20.34 -1.28
CA ARG A 182 -10.48 21.74 -0.92
C ARG A 182 -9.08 21.94 -0.34
N ARG A 183 -8.58 20.97 0.43
CA ARG A 183 -7.29 21.06 1.14
C ARG A 183 -6.10 20.74 0.25
N LEU A 184 -6.28 19.85 -0.73
CA LEU A 184 -5.23 19.38 -1.64
C LEU A 184 -5.58 19.77 -3.09
N PRO A 185 -5.38 21.05 -3.49
CA PRO A 185 -5.77 21.53 -4.82
C PRO A 185 -5.05 20.80 -5.95
N ASP A 186 -3.79 20.40 -5.75
CA ASP A 186 -3.05 19.56 -6.69
C ASP A 186 -3.72 18.20 -6.92
N PHE A 187 -4.18 17.53 -5.85
CA PHE A 187 -4.86 16.25 -5.94
C PHE A 187 -6.18 16.38 -6.67
N ALA A 188 -6.95 17.43 -6.37
CA ALA A 188 -8.17 17.73 -7.11
C ALA A 188 -7.85 17.95 -8.60
N ALA A 189 -6.82 18.74 -8.93
CA ALA A 189 -6.41 18.99 -10.32
C ALA A 189 -5.94 17.71 -11.05
N ASP A 190 -5.15 16.86 -10.40
CA ASP A 190 -4.69 15.57 -10.95
C ASP A 190 -5.87 14.61 -11.18
N MET A 191 -6.76 14.45 -10.19
CA MET A 191 -7.96 13.64 -10.32
C MET A 191 -8.90 14.18 -11.42
N PHE A 192 -9.11 15.49 -11.52
CA PHE A 192 -9.91 16.10 -12.58
C PHE A 192 -9.30 15.93 -13.99
N GLN A 193 -7.97 15.82 -14.12
CA GLN A 193 -7.32 15.44 -15.39
C GLN A 193 -7.59 13.98 -15.76
N LYS A 194 -7.69 13.07 -14.77
CA LYS A 194 -7.95 11.63 -14.98
C LYS A 194 -9.43 11.31 -15.23
N LEU A 195 -10.37 12.14 -14.76
CA LEU A 195 -11.84 12.00 -14.90
C LEU A 195 -12.40 12.07 -16.36
N LYS A 196 -11.57 11.89 -17.40
CA LYS A 196 -11.93 12.03 -18.83
C LYS A 196 -11.32 10.97 -19.77
N LEU A 197 -11.12 9.74 -19.29
CA LEU A 197 -10.43 8.67 -20.03
C LEU A 197 -11.26 7.38 -20.29
N HIS A 198 -12.58 7.47 -20.12
CA HIS A 198 -13.57 6.44 -20.44
C HIS A 198 -14.78 7.07 -21.15
#